data_AF-A0A2N9FSQ9-F1
#
_entry.id   AF-A0A2N9FSQ9-F1
#
_cell.length_a   1.000
_cell.length_b   1.000
_cell.length_c   1.000
_cell.angle_alpha   90.00
_cell.angle_beta   90.00
_cell.angle_gamma   90.00
#
_symmetry.space_group_name_H-M   'P 1'
#
loop_
_entity.id
_entity.type
_entity.pdbx_description
1 polymer ?
#
loop_
_entity_poly.entity_id
_entity_poly.type
_entity_poly.pdbx_seq_one_letter_code
_entity_poly.pdbx_strand_id
1 'polypeptide(L)'
;MAKKDERMSEQEEETGTESESMSESESDSRAQQQKEQSKSGGVGLDYIMSLPDVPMNLPPHVELQRTRVFCNSDAPTHTDSIQYSGAFASVGLDNSFRLDHFRNNFRVEVTQYSKDGLDMEFDMIGIDPALANAFRRILIAEV
;
A
#
# COMPACT_ATOMS: atom_id res chain seq x y z
N MET A 1 -36.35 13.53 -68.45
CA MET A 1 -37.80 13.67 -68.21
C MET A 1 -38.31 12.30 -67.77
N ALA A 2 -38.86 12.02 -66.60
CA ALA A 2 -39.11 12.72 -65.34
C ALA A 2 -39.28 11.59 -64.29
N LYS A 3 -38.46 11.54 -63.23
CA LYS A 3 -38.80 11.93 -61.85
C LYS A 3 -40.22 11.53 -61.38
N LYS A 4 -40.28 10.61 -60.42
CA LYS A 4 -41.18 10.73 -59.26
C LYS A 4 -40.54 10.06 -58.04
N ASP A 5 -40.01 10.93 -57.17
CA ASP A 5 -39.64 10.70 -55.79
C ASP A 5 -40.91 10.58 -54.91
N GLU A 6 -40.84 9.76 -53.85
CA GLU A 6 -41.40 9.97 -52.49
C GLU A 6 -41.11 8.72 -51.63
N ARG A 7 -40.13 8.78 -50.71
CA ARG A 7 -40.24 9.00 -49.24
C ARG A 7 -40.90 7.83 -48.48
N MET A 8 -40.51 7.38 -47.28
CA MET A 8 -39.46 7.61 -46.28
C MET A 8 -39.62 6.48 -45.25
N SER A 9 -38.54 6.00 -44.62
CA SER A 9 -38.53 5.71 -43.17
C SER A 9 -37.08 5.48 -42.72
N GLU A 10 -36.56 6.49 -42.03
CA GLU A 10 -35.30 6.49 -41.28
C GLU A 10 -35.43 5.58 -40.04
N GLN A 11 -34.35 4.90 -39.67
CA GLN A 11 -34.08 4.50 -38.29
C GLN A 11 -32.57 4.42 -38.07
N GLU A 12 -32.09 5.53 -37.52
CA GLU A 12 -31.09 5.73 -36.46
C GLU A 12 -29.84 4.84 -36.32
N GLU A 13 -28.79 5.59 -36.03
CA GLU A 13 -27.38 5.30 -35.82
C GLU A 13 -27.15 4.79 -34.38
N GLU A 14 -26.48 3.64 -34.21
CA GLU A 14 -25.77 3.33 -32.97
C GLU A 14 -24.37 2.82 -33.29
N THR A 15 -23.39 3.68 -33.00
CA THR A 15 -21.97 3.34 -32.95
C THR A 15 -21.70 2.50 -31.70
N GLY A 16 -21.63 1.17 -31.87
CA GLY A 16 -21.22 0.24 -30.82
C GLY A 16 -19.70 0.20 -30.69
N THR A 17 -19.21 0.67 -29.55
CA THR A 17 -17.83 0.60 -29.07
C THR A 17 -17.39 -0.87 -28.89
N GLU A 18 -16.44 -1.36 -29.67
CA GLU A 18 -15.80 -2.66 -29.40
C GLU A 18 -14.66 -2.45 -28.39
N SER A 19 -14.97 -2.62 -27.11
CA SER A 19 -13.99 -2.73 -26.02
C SER A 19 -13.62 -4.21 -25.79
N GLU A 20 -12.33 -4.50 -25.99
CA GLU A 20 -11.48 -5.38 -25.19
C GLU A 20 -11.98 -6.79 -24.82
N SER A 21 -11.37 -7.80 -25.44
CA SER A 21 -11.37 -9.19 -24.97
C SER A 21 -9.94 -9.69 -24.72
N MET A 22 -9.36 -9.30 -23.58
CA MET A 22 -8.15 -9.93 -23.02
C MET A 22 -8.23 -9.93 -21.49
N SER A 23 -8.83 -10.96 -20.86
CA SER A 23 -8.57 -11.24 -19.43
C SER A 23 -9.23 -12.54 -18.92
N GLU A 24 -8.75 -13.72 -19.31
CA GLU A 24 -9.07 -14.94 -18.54
C GLU A 24 -7.88 -15.85 -18.28
N SER A 25 -6.77 -15.69 -19.00
CA SER A 25 -5.59 -16.58 -18.88
C SER A 25 -4.49 -16.10 -17.91
N GLU A 26 -4.57 -14.87 -17.37
CA GLU A 26 -3.57 -14.36 -16.41
C GLU A 26 -3.99 -14.49 -14.93
N SER A 27 -5.23 -14.90 -14.67
CA SER A 27 -5.81 -15.01 -13.33
C SER A 27 -5.37 -16.29 -12.61
N ASP A 28 -5.26 -17.40 -13.35
CA ASP A 28 -4.94 -18.72 -12.77
C ASP A 28 -3.44 -18.90 -12.46
N SER A 29 -2.56 -18.28 -13.25
CA SER A 29 -1.11 -18.32 -13.03
C SER A 29 -0.71 -17.55 -11.77
N ARG A 30 -1.44 -16.48 -11.43
CA ARG A 30 -1.23 -15.69 -10.20
C ARG A 30 -1.73 -16.41 -8.95
N ALA A 31 -2.81 -17.17 -9.07
CA ALA A 31 -3.36 -17.98 -7.97
C ALA A 31 -2.50 -19.22 -7.65
N GLN A 32 -1.84 -19.80 -8.66
CA GLN A 32 -0.94 -20.94 -8.45
C GLN A 32 0.43 -20.53 -7.85
N GLN A 33 0.97 -19.36 -8.20
CA GLN A 33 2.21 -18.86 -7.58
C GLN A 33 2.07 -18.51 -6.09
N GLN A 34 0.88 -18.12 -5.63
CA GLN A 34 0.65 -17.85 -4.19
C GLN A 34 0.56 -19.12 -3.33
N LYS A 35 0.34 -20.30 -3.92
CA LYS A 35 0.11 -21.53 -3.16
C LYS A 35 1.38 -22.27 -2.76
N GLU A 36 2.50 -22.04 -3.45
CA GLU A 36 3.76 -22.77 -3.22
C GLU A 36 4.65 -22.16 -2.12
N GLN A 37 4.47 -20.89 -1.72
CA GLN A 37 5.29 -20.26 -0.69
C GLN A 37 4.80 -20.48 0.76
N SER A 38 3.65 -21.10 0.97
CA SER A 38 3.06 -21.27 2.32
C SER A 38 3.70 -22.38 3.18
N LYS A 39 4.70 -23.13 2.67
CA LYS A 39 5.13 -24.38 3.30
C LYS A 39 6.34 -24.33 4.25
N SER A 40 6.94 -23.17 4.52
CA SER A 40 8.11 -23.12 5.44
C SER A 40 8.05 -22.07 6.56
N GLY A 41 6.94 -21.34 6.73
CA GLY A 41 6.90 -20.13 7.57
C GLY A 41 6.09 -20.18 8.86
N GLY A 42 5.48 -21.32 9.23
CA GLY A 42 4.44 -21.36 10.28
C GLY A 42 4.88 -20.76 11.63
N VAL A 43 6.09 -21.04 12.09
CA VAL A 43 6.52 -20.68 13.45
C VAL A 43 6.80 -19.18 13.64
N GLY A 44 7.29 -18.50 12.59
CA GLY A 44 7.68 -17.09 12.69
C GLY A 44 6.51 -16.12 12.62
N LEU A 45 5.51 -16.43 11.79
CA LEU A 45 4.32 -15.61 11.63
C LEU A 45 3.43 -15.65 12.88
N ASP A 46 3.31 -16.83 13.51
CA ASP A 46 2.56 -17.01 14.74
C ASP A 46 3.16 -16.20 15.90
N TYR A 47 4.49 -16.12 15.99
CA TYR A 47 5.18 -15.26 16.94
C TYR A 47 4.90 -13.78 16.68
N ILE A 48 5.00 -13.31 15.43
CA ILE A 48 4.76 -11.91 15.08
C ILE A 48 3.34 -11.47 15.46
N MET A 49 2.34 -12.32 15.22
CA MET A 49 0.95 -12.05 15.58
C MET A 49 0.69 -12.03 17.09
N SER A 50 1.59 -12.61 17.88
CA SER A 50 1.49 -12.61 19.35
C SER A 50 2.10 -11.37 20.01
N LEU A 51 2.78 -10.50 19.24
CA LEU A 51 3.36 -9.27 19.78
C LEU A 51 2.27 -8.25 20.13
N PRO A 52 2.41 -7.52 21.26
CA PRO A 52 1.42 -6.56 21.72
C PRO A 52 1.27 -5.34 20.81
N ASP A 53 2.26 -5.07 19.96
CA ASP A 53 2.29 -3.90 19.07
C ASP A 53 1.58 -4.13 17.73
N VAL A 54 1.09 -5.34 17.45
CA VAL A 54 0.43 -5.67 16.18
C VAL A 54 -1.08 -5.45 16.31
N PRO A 55 -1.69 -4.53 15.53
CA PRO A 55 -3.14 -4.32 15.57
C PRO A 55 -3.87 -5.49 14.90
N MET A 56 -4.71 -6.23 15.62
CA MET A 56 -5.44 -7.39 15.07
C MET A 56 -6.80 -7.01 14.47
N ASN A 57 -6.87 -5.90 13.72
CA ASN A 57 -8.14 -5.38 13.18
C ASN A 57 -8.49 -5.93 11.79
N LEU A 58 -7.53 -6.57 11.10
CA LEU A 58 -7.68 -7.08 9.74
C LEU A 58 -7.25 -8.55 9.65
N PRO A 59 -7.59 -9.24 8.55
CA PRO A 59 -7.06 -10.57 8.28
C PRO A 59 -5.53 -10.60 8.36
N PRO A 60 -4.92 -11.66 8.91
CA PRO A 60 -3.49 -11.70 9.23
C PRO A 60 -2.56 -11.33 8.06
N HIS A 61 -2.90 -11.76 6.85
CA HIS A 61 -2.09 -11.47 5.65
C HIS A 61 -2.09 -9.98 5.25
N VAL A 62 -3.22 -9.29 5.44
CA VAL A 62 -3.36 -7.86 5.11
C VAL A 62 -2.63 -7.00 6.14
N GLU A 63 -2.74 -7.36 7.42
CA GLU A 63 -2.07 -6.63 8.49
C GLU A 63 -0.54 -6.72 8.37
N LEU A 64 -0.01 -7.90 8.03
CA LEU A 64 1.42 -8.08 7.76
C LEU A 64 1.89 -7.24 6.58
N GLN A 65 1.10 -7.21 5.51
CA GLN A 65 1.41 -6.39 4.33
C GLN A 65 1.44 -4.89 4.66
N ARG A 66 0.59 -4.44 5.58
CA ARG A 66 0.52 -3.03 5.97
C ARG A 66 1.64 -2.62 6.95
N THR A 67 2.00 -3.51 7.88
CA THR A 67 2.82 -3.15 9.04
C THR A 67 4.29 -3.52 8.90
N ARG A 68 4.64 -4.51 8.07
CA ARG A 68 6.00 -5.07 8.00
C ARG A 68 6.50 -5.18 6.58
N VAL A 69 7.76 -4.77 6.41
CA VAL A 69 8.58 -5.07 5.22
C VAL A 69 9.27 -6.41 5.47
N PHE A 70 9.17 -7.35 4.54
CA PHE A 70 9.90 -8.62 4.63
C PHE A 70 11.16 -8.56 3.79
N CYS A 71 12.27 -9.01 4.37
CA CYS A 71 13.54 -9.17 3.69
C CYS A 71 13.69 -10.63 3.24
N ASN A 72 13.23 -10.94 2.03
CA ASN A 72 13.45 -12.26 1.43
C ASN A 72 14.83 -12.33 0.78
N SER A 73 15.29 -13.55 0.48
CA SER A 73 16.59 -13.76 -0.18
C SER A 73 16.65 -13.22 -1.61
N ASP A 74 15.51 -13.07 -2.27
CA ASP A 74 15.41 -12.57 -3.64
C ASP A 74 15.24 -11.04 -3.66
N ALA A 75 14.09 -10.54 -3.19
CA ALA A 75 13.82 -9.12 -3.09
C ALA A 75 13.00 -8.78 -1.83
N PRO A 76 13.12 -7.54 -1.30
CA PRO A 76 12.21 -7.06 -0.27
C PRO A 76 10.77 -7.04 -0.77
N THR A 77 9.83 -7.45 0.09
CA THR A 77 8.39 -7.42 -0.20
C THR A 77 7.68 -6.48 0.77
N HIS A 78 6.56 -5.89 0.34
CA HIS A 78 5.77 -4.89 1.08
C HIS A 78 6.51 -3.56 1.34
N THR A 79 7.20 -3.04 0.33
CA THR A 79 7.95 -1.77 0.42
C THR A 79 7.07 -0.53 0.38
N ASP A 80 5.85 -0.66 -0.15
CA ASP A 80 4.97 0.48 -0.42
C ASP A 80 4.08 0.81 0.78
N SER A 81 3.82 2.11 1.00
CA SER A 81 2.94 2.57 2.08
C SER A 81 1.46 2.54 1.66
N ILE A 82 0.73 1.52 2.12
CA ILE A 82 -0.71 1.37 1.89
C ILE A 82 -1.48 2.00 3.06
N GLN A 83 -1.40 3.33 3.20
CA GLN A 83 -1.98 4.09 4.31
C GLN A 83 -2.95 5.20 3.90
N TYR A 84 -3.33 5.27 2.61
CA TYR A 84 -4.32 6.24 2.15
C TYR A 84 -5.72 5.93 2.71
N SER A 85 -6.57 6.95 2.82
CA SER A 85 -7.89 6.88 3.48
C SER A 85 -8.82 5.80 2.92
N GLY A 86 -8.73 5.53 1.61
CA GLY A 86 -9.58 4.57 0.92
C GLY A 86 -9.06 3.13 0.90
N ALA A 87 -7.86 2.84 1.43
CA ALA A 87 -7.20 1.54 1.25
C ALA A 87 -8.00 0.36 1.82
N PHE A 88 -8.72 0.58 2.92
CA PHE A 88 -9.45 -0.46 3.64
C PHE A 88 -10.91 -0.06 3.92
N ALA A 89 -11.45 0.87 3.13
CA ALA A 89 -12.83 1.34 3.26
C ALA A 89 -13.86 0.19 3.11
N SER A 90 -13.54 -0.82 2.30
CA SER A 90 -14.37 -2.03 2.12
C SER A 90 -14.44 -2.92 3.37
N VAL A 91 -13.43 -2.85 4.24
CA VAL A 91 -13.35 -3.59 5.52
C VAL A 91 -13.86 -2.72 6.68
N GLY A 92 -14.29 -1.48 6.40
CA GLY A 92 -14.79 -0.55 7.41
C GLY A 92 -13.71 0.11 8.27
N LEU A 93 -12.44 0.02 7.86
CA LEU A 93 -11.33 0.64 8.57
C LEU A 93 -11.08 2.04 8.03
N ASP A 94 -11.22 3.03 8.91
CA ASP A 94 -10.90 4.43 8.58
C ASP A 94 -9.40 4.70 8.77
N ASN A 95 -8.70 4.90 7.65
CA ASN A 95 -7.29 5.32 7.62
C ASN A 95 -7.15 6.83 7.35
N SER A 96 -8.19 7.63 7.57
CA SER A 96 -8.11 9.07 7.40
C SER A 96 -7.03 9.70 8.28
N PHE A 97 -6.24 10.59 7.70
CA PHE A 97 -5.20 11.31 8.44
C PHE A 97 -5.84 12.23 9.49
N ARG A 98 -5.58 11.94 10.77
CA ARG A 98 -6.02 12.76 11.89
C ARG A 98 -4.80 13.24 12.68
N LEU A 99 -4.68 14.56 12.82
CA LEU A 99 -3.54 15.18 13.49
C LEU A 99 -3.41 14.73 14.96
N ASP A 100 -4.53 14.54 15.65
CA ASP A 100 -4.54 14.08 17.03
C ASP A 100 -3.95 12.68 17.19
N HIS A 101 -4.27 11.77 16.26
CA HIS A 101 -3.69 10.42 16.24
C HIS A 101 -2.20 10.46 15.94
N PHE A 102 -1.77 11.29 14.97
CA PHE A 102 -0.36 11.49 14.69
C PHE A 102 0.39 12.00 15.92
N ARG A 103 -0.15 13.00 16.63
CA ARG A 103 0.47 13.57 17.83
C ARG A 103 0.58 12.56 18.98
N ASN A 104 -0.39 11.68 19.16
CA ASN A 104 -0.39 10.70 20.24
C ASN A 104 0.55 9.52 19.96
N ASN A 105 0.74 9.16 18.69
CA ASN A 105 1.56 8.03 18.27
C ASN A 105 3.03 8.41 18.00
N PHE A 106 3.28 9.65 17.58
CA PHE A 106 4.62 10.13 17.26
C PHE A 106 5.47 10.27 18.52
N ARG A 107 6.60 9.57 18.55
CA ARG A 107 7.56 9.56 19.65
C ARG A 107 8.97 9.65 19.12
N VAL A 108 9.83 10.35 19.86
CA VAL A 108 11.27 10.43 19.56
C VAL A 108 12.03 9.97 20.80
N GLU A 109 12.88 8.97 20.62
CA GLU A 109 13.71 8.40 21.68
C GLU A 109 15.17 8.63 21.34
N VAL A 110 15.90 9.34 22.21
CA VAL A 110 17.33 9.63 21.98
C VAL A 110 18.14 8.49 22.59
N THR A 111 18.79 7.71 21.75
CA THR A 111 19.54 6.52 22.15
C THR A 111 20.94 6.89 22.65
N GLN A 112 21.64 7.75 21.91
CA GLN A 112 23.00 8.13 22.23
C GLN A 112 23.31 9.58 21.89
N TYR A 113 24.06 10.23 22.78
CA TYR A 113 24.62 11.56 22.57
C TYR A 113 26.13 11.50 22.81
N SER A 114 26.93 11.82 21.79
CA SER A 114 28.38 11.89 21.94
C SER A 114 28.79 13.11 22.76
N LYS A 115 29.77 12.95 23.64
CA LYS A 115 30.29 14.04 24.51
C LYS A 115 30.93 15.16 23.72
N ASP A 116 31.41 14.85 22.52
CA ASP A 116 32.07 15.79 21.63
C ASP A 116 31.05 16.61 20.79
N GLY A 117 29.75 16.31 20.92
CA GLY A 117 28.65 17.06 20.29
C GLY A 117 28.53 16.91 18.77
N LEU A 118 29.37 16.07 18.16
CA LEU A 118 29.42 15.84 16.72
C LEU A 118 28.40 14.79 16.24
N ASP A 119 28.07 13.82 17.10
CA ASP A 119 27.20 12.69 16.74
C ASP A 119 26.01 12.58 17.70
N MET A 120 24.83 12.33 17.12
CA MET A 120 23.57 12.13 17.84
C MET A 120 22.77 11.01 17.18
N GLU A 121 22.31 10.05 17.97
CA GLU A 121 21.47 8.94 17.53
C GLU A 121 20.11 9.02 18.21
N PHE A 122 19.04 8.98 17.41
CA PHE A 122 17.67 9.02 17.89
C PHE A 122 16.75 8.22 16.98
N ASP A 123 15.75 7.61 17.58
CA ASP A 123 14.69 6.86 16.91
C ASP A 123 13.45 7.73 16.75
N MET A 124 12.87 7.73 15.56
CA MET A 124 11.57 8.36 15.27
C MET A 124 10.51 7.28 15.06
N ILE A 125 9.57 7.16 16.00
CA ILE A 125 8.51 6.15 15.98
C ILE A 125 7.20 6.82 15.55
N GLY A 126 6.44 6.16 14.67
CA GLY A 126 5.12 6.64 14.23
C GLY A 126 5.14 7.70 13.13
N ILE A 127 6.22 7.78 12.34
CA ILE A 127 6.38 8.70 11.21
C ILE A 127 6.35 7.97 9.87
N ASP A 128 5.86 8.63 8.82
CA ASP A 128 5.93 8.11 7.45
C ASP A 128 7.36 8.21 6.88
N PRO A 129 7.83 7.21 6.11
CA PRO A 129 9.15 7.22 5.50
C PRO A 129 9.43 8.47 4.63
N ALA A 130 8.42 9.04 3.98
CA ALA A 130 8.60 10.23 3.15
C ALA A 130 9.00 11.46 3.98
N LEU A 131 8.43 11.62 5.18
CA LEU A 131 8.74 12.74 6.06
C LEU A 131 10.13 12.58 6.70
N ALA A 132 10.48 11.36 7.12
CA ALA A 132 11.83 11.06 7.61
C ALA A 132 12.90 11.35 6.53
N ASN A 133 12.65 10.95 5.28
CA ASN A 133 13.55 11.25 4.17
C ASN A 133 13.60 12.76 3.84
N ALA A 134 12.51 13.50 4.02
CA ALA A 134 12.52 14.96 3.88
C ALA A 134 13.45 15.61 4.91
N PHE A 135 13.37 15.21 6.18
CA PHE A 135 14.30 15.69 7.21
C PHE A 135 15.75 15.35 6.88
N ARG A 136 16.02 14.12 6.42
CA ARG A 136 17.36 13.73 5.94
C ARG A 136 17.88 14.68 4.86
N ARG A 137 17.04 15.01 3.88
CA ARG A 137 17.42 15.91 2.78
C ARG A 137 17.69 17.33 3.25
N ILE A 138 16.87 17.86 4.16
CA ILE A 138 17.05 19.20 4.74
C ILE A 138 18.39 19.26 5.50
N LEU A 139 18.64 18.30 6.39
CA LEU A 139 19.85 18.27 7.22
C LEU A 139 21.15 18.17 6.41
N ILE A 140 21.11 17.57 5.22
CA ILE A 140 22.29 17.43 4.35
C ILE A 140 22.53 18.67 3.49
N ALA A 141 21.47 19.34 3.04
CA ALA A 141 21.57 20.26 1.91
C ALA A 141 21.17 21.71 2.22
N GLU A 142 20.36 21.96 3.24
CA GLU A 142 19.69 23.26 3.45
C GLU A 142 20.07 23.95 4.77
N VAL A 143 20.83 23.28 5.64
CA VAL A 143 21.25 23.80 6.96
C VAL A 143 22.62 24.43 6.91
#